data_AF-A0A920Q577-F1
#
_entry.id   AF-A0A920Q577-F1
#
_cell.length_a   1.000
_cell.length_b   1.000
_cell.length_c   1.000
_cell.angle_alpha   90.00
_cell.angle_beta   90.00
_cell.angle_gamma   90.00
#
_symmetry.space_group_name_H-M   'P 1'
#
loop_
_entity.id
_entity.type
_entity.pdbx_description
1 polymer ?
#
loop_
_entity_poly.entity_id
_entity_poly.type
_entity_poly.pdbx_seq_one_letter_code
_entity_poly.pdbx_strand_id
1 'polypeptide(L)'
;MIYEVRTYTLKPGSVAKFEENFAAALPHREKYSKLGAFWHTEIGPLNQVIHVWPYESVEERNSIREEAGKDPNWPPANAPDMYVNMNSEIFIPAPFMRPLGGDQALGNLYEMRSYTYKTGSIGKVVDIWAEAVPAREEFSPLAAAMYTDVGGLNKWVHIWP
;
A
#
# COMPACT_ATOMS: atom_id res chain seq x y z
N MET A 1 12.49 -3.64 -7.70
CA MET A 1 11.56 -3.07 -6.71
C MET A 1 10.09 -3.35 -7.06
N ILE A 2 9.33 -3.83 -6.07
CA ILE A 2 7.90 -4.12 -6.06
C ILE A 2 7.26 -3.50 -4.80
N TYR A 3 5.93 -3.38 -4.77
CA TYR A 3 5.18 -2.93 -3.60
C TYR A 3 4.16 -3.97 -3.18
N GLU A 4 4.28 -4.51 -1.96
CA GLU A 4 3.23 -5.32 -1.34
C GLU A 4 2.19 -4.39 -0.70
N VAL A 5 1.01 -4.30 -1.31
CA VAL A 5 -0.13 -3.55 -0.77
C VAL A 5 -1.03 -4.53 -0.03
N ARG A 6 -1.24 -4.27 1.26
CA ARG A 6 -2.09 -5.11 2.10
C ARG A 6 -3.28 -4.28 2.55
N THR A 7 -4.47 -4.78 2.26
CA THR A 7 -5.75 -4.14 2.60
C THR A 7 -6.52 -5.07 3.52
N TYR A 8 -6.76 -4.65 4.75
CA TYR A 8 -7.53 -5.44 5.71
C TYR A 8 -8.86 -4.77 5.98
N THR A 9 -9.94 -5.51 5.81
CA THR A 9 -11.27 -5.12 6.31
C THR A 9 -11.39 -5.60 7.74
N LEU A 10 -11.65 -4.67 8.65
CA LEU A 10 -11.78 -4.91 10.07
C LEU A 10 -13.25 -4.86 10.49
N LYS A 11 -13.56 -5.44 11.65
CA LYS A 11 -14.88 -5.27 12.26
C LYS A 11 -15.13 -3.78 12.55
N PRO A 12 -16.38 -3.31 12.41
CA PRO A 12 -16.76 -1.95 12.79
C PRO A 12 -16.27 -1.58 14.20
N GLY A 13 -15.72 -0.37 14.35
CA GLY A 13 -15.17 0.12 15.62
C GLY A 13 -13.78 -0.40 15.99
N SER A 14 -13.13 -1.22 15.14
CA SER A 14 -11.83 -1.82 15.48
C SER A 14 -10.61 -1.08 14.90
N VAL A 15 -10.81 -0.12 13.98
CA VAL A 15 -9.71 0.59 13.29
C VAL A 15 -8.75 1.24 14.28
N ALA A 16 -9.25 2.07 15.20
CA ALA A 16 -8.40 2.76 16.18
C ALA A 16 -7.54 1.79 17.02
N LYS A 17 -8.12 0.65 17.43
CA LYS A 17 -7.36 -0.35 18.20
C LYS A 17 -6.32 -1.07 17.36
N PHE A 18 -6.65 -1.37 16.10
CA PHE A 18 -5.68 -1.93 15.15
C PHE A 18 -4.49 -0.98 14.97
N GLU A 19 -4.74 0.32 14.81
CA GLU A 19 -3.71 1.33 14.61
C GLU A 19 -2.81 1.49 15.83
N GLU A 20 -3.39 1.53 17.03
CA GLU A 20 -2.62 1.53 18.29
C GLU A 20 -1.68 0.33 18.37
N ASN A 21 -2.20 -0.87 18.12
CA ASN A 21 -1.41 -2.11 18.16
C ASN A 21 -0.34 -2.14 17.05
N PHE A 22 -0.68 -1.67 15.84
CA PHE A 22 0.24 -1.61 14.71
C PHE A 22 1.38 -0.63 14.99
N ALA A 23 1.08 0.56 15.52
CA ALA A 23 2.07 1.57 15.88
C ALA A 23 3.05 1.05 16.95
N ALA A 24 2.57 0.28 17.94
CA ALA A 24 3.43 -0.35 18.94
C ALA A 24 4.37 -1.41 18.34
N ALA A 25 3.90 -2.18 17.35
CA ALA A 25 4.67 -3.25 16.71
C ALA A 25 5.59 -2.73 15.57
N LEU A 26 5.29 -1.57 14.99
CA LEU A 26 5.98 -1.03 13.83
C LEU A 26 7.50 -0.86 14.03
N PRO A 27 8.01 -0.30 15.15
CA PRO A 27 9.46 -0.20 15.38
C PRO A 27 10.18 -1.56 15.36
N HIS A 28 9.50 -2.65 15.69
CA HIS A 28 10.06 -4.00 15.61
C HIS A 28 10.12 -4.49 14.16
N ARG A 29 9.05 -4.26 13.39
CA ARG A 29 9.02 -4.60 11.95
C ARG A 29 10.01 -3.79 11.13
N GLU A 30 10.21 -2.52 11.48
CA GLU A 30 11.12 -1.61 10.78
C GLU A 30 12.61 -1.96 10.89
N LYS A 31 12.98 -2.90 11.78
CA LYS A 31 14.32 -3.51 11.81
C LYS A 31 14.58 -4.36 10.56
N TYR A 32 13.52 -4.84 9.90
CA TYR A 32 13.60 -5.77 8.78
C TYR A 32 13.17 -5.14 7.45
N SER A 33 12.11 -4.33 7.44
CA SER A 33 11.66 -3.60 6.24
C SER A 33 11.03 -2.27 6.64
N LYS A 34 11.31 -1.22 5.87
CA LYS A 34 10.67 0.09 6.04
C LYS A 34 9.24 0.09 5.55
N LEU A 35 8.38 0.81 6.27
CA LEU A 35 7.00 1.03 5.85
C LEU A 35 6.97 2.11 4.78
N GLY A 36 6.36 1.83 3.62
CA GLY A 36 6.22 2.80 2.54
C GLY A 36 5.04 3.74 2.75
N ALA A 37 3.92 3.21 3.26
CA ALA A 37 2.75 4.00 3.61
C ALA A 37 1.79 3.25 4.54
N PHE A 38 0.98 4.00 5.27
CA PHE A 38 -0.12 3.49 6.09
C PHE A 38 -1.31 4.46 6.02
N TRP A 39 -2.50 3.92 5.75
CA TRP A 39 -3.75 4.67 5.69
C TRP A 39 -4.88 3.86 6.31
N HIS A 40 -5.94 4.54 6.72
CA HIS A 40 -7.28 3.95 6.85
C HIS A 40 -8.26 4.66 5.93
N THR A 41 -9.42 4.03 5.72
CA THR A 41 -10.46 4.48 4.81
C THR A 41 -11.52 5.30 5.53
N GLU A 42 -11.60 6.59 5.20
CA GLU A 42 -12.66 7.48 5.68
C GLU A 42 -13.86 7.53 4.73
N ILE A 43 -13.62 7.40 3.42
CA ILE A 43 -14.65 7.40 2.37
C ILE A 43 -14.42 6.22 1.43
N GLY A 44 -15.48 5.48 1.10
CA GLY A 44 -15.42 4.29 0.25
C GLY A 44 -15.65 3.00 1.05
N PRO A 45 -14.86 1.93 0.83
CA PRO A 45 -14.93 0.72 1.63
C PRO A 45 -14.48 0.96 3.08
N LEU A 46 -15.44 1.23 3.97
CA LEU A 46 -15.16 1.59 5.37
C LEU A 46 -14.54 0.45 6.18
N ASN A 47 -13.93 0.83 7.30
CA ASN A 47 -13.26 -0.08 8.23
C ASN A 47 -12.08 -0.82 7.58
N GLN A 48 -11.45 -0.23 6.57
CA GLN A 48 -10.23 -0.76 5.97
C GLN A 48 -8.99 0.00 6.40
N VAL A 49 -7.95 -0.75 6.72
CA VAL A 49 -6.56 -0.28 6.86
C VAL A 49 -5.75 -0.77 5.67
N ILE A 50 -4.92 0.11 5.13
CA ILE A 50 -4.08 -0.14 3.96
C ILE A 50 -2.65 0.18 4.33
N HIS A 51 -1.75 -0.79 4.20
CA HIS A 51 -0.34 -0.57 4.45
C HIS A 51 0.53 -1.16 3.35
N VAL A 52 1.53 -0.39 2.94
CA VAL A 52 2.33 -0.64 1.75
C VAL A 52 3.79 -0.87 2.12
N TRP A 53 4.36 -1.96 1.62
CA TRP A 53 5.72 -2.37 1.90
C TRP A 53 6.54 -2.46 0.60
N PRO A 54 7.56 -1.59 0.40
CA PRO A 54 8.50 -1.72 -0.69
C PRO A 54 9.46 -2.90 -0.47
N TYR A 55 9.77 -3.62 -1.54
CA TYR A 55 10.77 -4.70 -1.58
C TYR A 55 11.51 -4.66 -2.91
N GLU A 56 12.75 -5.13 -2.97
CA GLU A 56 13.51 -5.24 -4.20
C GLU A 56 12.95 -6.32 -5.13
N SER A 57 12.55 -7.46 -4.57
CA SER A 57 11.97 -8.58 -5.29
C SER A 57 11.00 -9.40 -4.43
N VAL A 58 10.30 -10.37 -5.05
CA VAL A 58 9.42 -11.30 -4.33
C VAL A 58 10.22 -12.22 -3.40
N GLU A 59 11.44 -12.59 -3.78
CA GLU A 59 12.35 -13.42 -2.99
C GLU A 59 12.79 -12.68 -1.73
N GLU A 60 13.23 -11.41 -1.87
CA GLU A 60 13.58 -10.57 -0.71
C GLU A 60 12.37 -10.38 0.21
N ARG A 61 11.20 -10.07 -0.37
CA ARG A 61 9.93 -9.97 0.36
C ARG A 61 9.63 -11.22 1.18
N ASN A 62 9.83 -12.41 0.62
CA ASN A 62 9.59 -13.67 1.32
C ASN A 62 10.60 -13.89 2.46
N SER A 63 11.89 -13.67 2.21
CA SER A 63 12.96 -13.78 3.21
C SER A 63 12.73 -12.83 4.40
N ILE A 64 12.49 -11.55 4.13
CA ILE A 64 12.21 -10.55 5.17
C ILE A 64 10.97 -10.91 5.99
N ARG A 65 9.91 -11.42 5.34
CA ARG A 65 8.69 -11.83 6.05
C ARG A 65 8.93 -13.02 6.95
N GLU A 66 9.73 -13.99 6.53
CA GLU A 66 10.12 -15.13 7.34
C GLU A 66 10.90 -14.66 8.57
N GLU A 67 11.93 -13.83 8.39
CA GLU A 67 12.77 -13.33 9.49
C GLU A 67 11.98 -12.45 10.47
N ALA A 68 11.19 -11.51 9.97
CA ALA A 68 10.37 -10.66 10.81
C ALA A 68 9.24 -11.43 11.52
N GLY A 69 8.79 -12.56 10.99
CA GLY A 69 7.83 -13.45 11.65
C GLY A 69 8.38 -14.16 12.88
N LYS A 70 9.70 -14.10 13.10
CA LYS A 70 10.38 -14.64 14.27
C LYS A 70 10.49 -13.62 15.43
N ASP A 71 10.25 -12.33 15.19
CA ASP A 71 10.25 -11.31 16.27
C ASP A 71 8.98 -11.50 17.13
N PRO A 72 9.09 -11.69 18.45
CA PRO A 72 7.93 -11.93 19.32
C PRO A 72 6.96 -10.74 19.39
N ASN A 73 7.36 -9.56 18.91
CA ASN A 73 6.53 -8.36 18.86
C ASN A 73 5.90 -8.14 17.47
N TRP A 74 6.03 -9.11 16.56
CA TRP A 74 5.40 -9.10 15.25
C TRP A 74 4.74 -10.45 14.94
N PRO A 75 3.50 -10.50 14.42
CA PRO A 75 2.61 -9.39 14.01
C PRO A 75 2.03 -8.61 15.20
N PRO A 76 1.34 -7.48 14.96
CA PRO A 76 0.64 -6.73 16.01
C PRO A 76 -0.32 -7.63 16.81
N ALA A 77 -0.40 -7.42 18.13
CA ALA A 77 -1.20 -8.20 19.07
C ALA A 77 -2.71 -7.92 18.94
N ASN A 78 -3.27 -8.20 17.77
CA ASN A 78 -4.68 -8.02 17.44
C ASN A 78 -5.48 -9.26 17.82
N ALA A 79 -6.72 -9.06 18.28
CA ALA A 79 -7.65 -10.15 18.49
C ALA A 79 -7.94 -10.86 17.15
N PRO A 80 -7.93 -12.20 17.08
CA PRO A 80 -8.13 -12.92 15.82
C PRO A 80 -9.45 -12.58 15.12
N ASP A 81 -10.49 -12.27 15.88
CA ASP A 81 -11.81 -11.94 15.38
C ASP A 81 -11.95 -10.48 14.90
N MET A 82 -10.90 -9.66 15.02
CA MET A 82 -10.86 -8.29 14.52
C MET A 82 -10.94 -8.23 12.98
N TYR A 83 -10.43 -9.25 12.30
CA TYR A 83 -10.31 -9.29 10.84
C TYR A 83 -11.56 -9.89 10.19
N VAL A 84 -12.15 -9.15 9.24
CA VAL A 84 -13.24 -9.63 8.37
C VAL A 84 -12.67 -10.20 7.06
N ASN A 85 -11.69 -9.50 6.48
CA ASN A 85 -11.00 -9.93 5.27
C ASN A 85 -9.56 -9.39 5.26
N MET A 86 -8.62 -10.14 4.70
CA MET A 86 -7.25 -9.69 4.48
C MET A 86 -6.85 -9.97 3.04
N ASN A 87 -6.55 -8.92 2.28
CA ASN A 87 -6.05 -9.02 0.92
C ASN A 87 -4.60 -8.54 0.84
N SER A 88 -3.80 -9.21 0.01
CA SER A 88 -2.40 -8.88 -0.23
C SER A 88 -2.10 -8.98 -1.71
N GLU A 89 -1.63 -7.89 -2.30
CA GLU A 89 -1.37 -7.77 -3.73
C GLU A 89 0.05 -7.27 -3.95
N ILE A 90 0.66 -7.68 -5.07
CA ILE A 90 1.96 -7.17 -5.52
C ILE A 90 1.73 -6.20 -6.66
N PHE A 91 2.31 -5.02 -6.52
CA PHE A 91 2.27 -3.94 -7.48
C PHE A 91 3.65 -3.64 -8.04
N ILE A 92 3.68 -3.25 -9.31
CA ILE A 92 4.84 -2.71 -10.00
C ILE A 92 4.66 -1.20 -10.10
N PRO A 93 5.66 -0.38 -9.68
CA PRO A 93 5.57 1.06 -9.82
C PRO A 93 5.61 1.46 -11.29
N ALA A 94 4.88 2.52 -11.63
CA ALA A 94 5.05 3.17 -12.91
C ALA A 94 6.46 3.79 -13.02
N PRO A 95 7.06 3.90 -14.22
CA PRO A 95 8.43 4.40 -14.37
C PRO A 95 8.67 5.82 -13.82
N PHE A 96 7.62 6.64 -13.76
CA PHE A 96 7.64 8.02 -13.25
C PHE A 96 7.27 8.14 -11.77
N MET A 97 6.95 7.03 -11.09
CA MET A 97 6.60 7.06 -9.68
C MET A 97 7.85 7.28 -8.82
N ARG A 98 7.82 8.30 -7.97
CA ARG A 98 8.80 8.45 -6.88
C ARG A 98 8.59 7.31 -5.87
N PRO A 99 9.67 6.73 -5.30
CA PRO A 99 9.52 5.67 -4.30
C PRO A 99 8.61 6.09 -3.14
N LEU A 100 7.70 5.21 -2.71
CA LEU A 100 6.86 5.45 -1.54
C LEU A 100 7.71 5.40 -0.27
N GLY A 101 7.43 6.31 0.66
CA GLY A 101 8.21 6.53 1.86
C GLY A 101 9.22 7.67 1.71
N GLY A 102 10.07 7.85 2.73
CA GLY A 102 11.05 8.94 2.79
C GLY A 102 10.45 10.29 3.22
N ASP A 103 11.03 11.38 2.73
CA ASP A 103 10.68 12.75 3.15
C ASP A 103 9.44 13.32 2.42
N GLN A 104 8.57 12.44 1.89
CA GLN A 104 7.33 12.85 1.23
C GLN A 104 6.32 13.36 2.27
N ALA A 105 6.39 14.64 2.61
CA ALA A 105 5.44 15.31 3.51
C ALA A 105 4.14 15.69 2.77
N LEU A 106 3.31 14.68 2.44
CA LEU A 106 2.11 14.84 1.60
C LEU A 106 0.81 14.92 2.40
N GLY A 107 0.67 15.86 3.32
CA GLY A 107 -0.59 16.06 4.07
C GLY A 107 -1.14 14.79 4.78
N ASN A 108 -2.41 14.82 5.16
CA ASN A 108 -3.03 13.76 5.99
C ASN A 108 -4.25 13.08 5.32
N LEU A 109 -4.74 13.59 4.20
CA LEU A 109 -5.88 13.05 3.48
C LEU A 109 -5.42 12.68 2.08
N TYR A 110 -5.86 11.53 1.57
CA TYR A 110 -5.44 11.04 0.26
C TYR A 110 -6.65 10.50 -0.52
N GLU A 111 -6.69 10.81 -1.81
CA GLU A 111 -7.53 10.16 -2.80
C GLU A 111 -6.77 8.98 -3.42
N MET A 112 -7.16 7.76 -3.03
CA MET A 112 -6.73 6.53 -3.71
C MET A 112 -7.76 6.14 -4.76
N ARG A 113 -7.33 6.07 -6.02
CA ARG A 113 -8.19 5.63 -7.12
C ARG A 113 -7.67 4.36 -7.73
N SER A 114 -8.57 3.40 -7.90
CA SER A 114 -8.29 2.08 -8.41
C SER A 114 -9.23 1.74 -9.54
N TYR A 115 -8.69 1.29 -10.67
CA TYR A 115 -9.46 0.94 -11.86
C TYR A 115 -9.01 -0.40 -12.38
N THR A 116 -9.97 -1.24 -12.74
CA THR A 116 -9.71 -2.45 -13.52
C THR A 116 -9.89 -2.14 -15.00
N TYR A 117 -8.81 -2.32 -15.76
CA TYR A 117 -8.78 -2.09 -17.19
C TYR A 117 -8.92 -3.38 -17.98
N LYS A 118 -9.19 -3.25 -19.28
CA LYS A 118 -9.21 -4.38 -20.21
C LYS A 118 -7.84 -5.07 -20.24
N THR A 119 -7.82 -6.39 -20.36
CA THR A 119 -6.59 -7.17 -20.51
C THR A 119 -5.69 -6.62 -21.62
N GLY A 120 -4.40 -6.49 -21.33
CA GLY A 120 -3.38 -6.00 -22.28
C GLY A 120 -3.35 -4.48 -22.45
N SER A 121 -4.19 -3.71 -21.75
CA SER A 121 -4.22 -2.25 -21.90
C SER A 121 -3.37 -1.47 -20.89
N ILE A 122 -2.82 -2.13 -19.86
CA ILE A 122 -2.06 -1.46 -18.78
C ILE A 122 -0.87 -0.66 -19.32
N GLY A 123 -0.10 -1.18 -20.29
CA GLY A 123 1.01 -0.44 -20.89
C GLY A 123 0.57 0.91 -21.46
N LYS A 124 -0.52 0.92 -22.25
CA LYS A 124 -1.10 2.16 -22.79
C LYS A 124 -1.61 3.10 -21.71
N VAL A 125 -2.16 2.57 -20.61
CA VAL A 125 -2.60 3.40 -19.47
C VAL A 125 -1.41 4.07 -18.80
N VAL A 126 -0.29 3.35 -18.63
CA VAL A 126 0.95 3.92 -18.10
C VAL A 126 1.47 5.04 -19.00
N ASP A 127 1.49 4.86 -20.32
CA ASP A 127 1.94 5.88 -21.27
C ASP A 127 1.09 7.16 -21.18
N ILE A 128 -0.24 7.02 -21.16
CA ILE A 128 -1.17 8.16 -21.03
C ILE A 128 -0.93 8.92 -19.71
N TRP A 129 -0.72 8.19 -18.60
CA TRP A 129 -0.43 8.84 -17.33
C TRP A 129 0.96 9.48 -17.31
N ALA A 130 1.97 8.90 -17.96
CA ALA A 130 3.30 9.50 -18.05
C ALA A 130 3.25 10.88 -18.71
N GLU A 131 2.41 11.07 -19.73
CA GLU A 131 2.18 12.38 -20.38
C GLU A 131 1.40 13.35 -19.49
N ALA A 132 0.42 12.86 -18.71
CA ALA A 132 -0.48 13.69 -17.93
C ALA A 132 0.06 14.10 -16.55
N VAL A 133 0.95 13.30 -15.94
CA VAL A 133 1.45 13.51 -14.57
C VAL A 133 2.11 14.88 -14.40
N PRO A 134 3.01 15.36 -15.28
CA PRO A 134 3.66 16.65 -15.10
C PRO A 134 2.68 17.81 -14.90
N ALA A 135 1.63 17.89 -15.73
CA ALA A 135 0.61 18.93 -15.62
C ALA A 135 -0.27 18.76 -14.37
N ARG A 136 -0.50 17.53 -13.91
CA ARG A 136 -1.30 17.28 -12.70
C ARG A 136 -0.53 17.57 -11.41
N GLU A 137 0.79 17.37 -11.40
CA GLU A 137 1.64 17.68 -10.26
C GLU A 137 1.71 19.18 -9.95
N GLU A 138 1.31 20.06 -10.88
CA GLU A 138 1.11 21.49 -10.61
C GLU A 138 -0.02 21.76 -9.59
N PHE A 139 -0.94 20.80 -9.41
CA PHE A 139 -2.10 20.92 -8.51
C PHE A 139 -2.00 20.06 -7.26
N SER A 140 -1.57 18.80 -7.40
CA SER A 140 -1.39 17.87 -6.29
C SER A 140 -0.24 16.92 -6.63
N PRO A 141 0.75 16.76 -5.74
CA PRO A 141 1.91 15.90 -5.99
C PRO A 141 1.50 14.43 -6.06
N LEU A 142 2.10 13.68 -6.98
CA LEU A 142 1.85 12.24 -7.09
C LEU A 142 2.44 11.49 -5.88
N ALA A 143 1.58 10.85 -5.08
CA ALA A 143 2.02 10.02 -3.95
C ALA A 143 2.40 8.60 -4.43
N ALA A 144 1.60 8.02 -5.32
CA ALA A 144 1.91 6.72 -5.93
C ALA A 144 1.19 6.54 -7.27
N ALA A 145 1.82 5.83 -8.20
CA ALA A 145 1.20 5.34 -9.43
C ALA A 145 1.76 3.96 -9.76
N MET A 146 0.90 2.93 -9.78
CA MET A 146 1.35 1.54 -9.86
C MET A 146 0.26 0.63 -10.44
N TYR A 147 0.66 -0.53 -10.96
CA TYR A 147 -0.26 -1.55 -11.47
C TYR A 147 -0.01 -2.90 -10.84
N THR A 148 -1.05 -3.73 -10.75
CA THR A 148 -0.98 -5.07 -10.15
C THR A 148 -0.27 -6.07 -11.05
N ASP A 149 0.62 -6.86 -10.45
CA ASP A 149 1.20 -8.07 -11.02
C ASP A 149 0.56 -9.33 -10.42
N VAL A 150 0.44 -9.39 -9.09
CA VAL A 150 -0.19 -10.50 -8.36
C VAL A 150 -1.40 -10.00 -7.57
N GLY A 151 -2.53 -10.72 -7.66
CA GLY A 151 -3.77 -10.37 -6.99
C GLY A 151 -4.87 -10.00 -7.98
N GLY A 152 -5.58 -8.88 -7.75
CA GLY A 152 -6.59 -8.40 -8.69
C GLY A 152 -5.94 -7.89 -9.98
N LEU A 153 -5.99 -8.69 -11.05
CA LEU A 153 -5.29 -8.39 -12.31
C LEU A 153 -5.86 -7.18 -13.06
N ASN A 154 -5.00 -6.57 -13.90
CA ASN A 154 -5.32 -5.41 -14.73
C ASN A 154 -5.76 -4.18 -13.93
N LYS A 155 -5.27 -4.03 -12.70
CA LYS A 155 -5.59 -2.89 -11.84
C LYS A 155 -4.53 -1.81 -11.97
N TRP A 156 -4.96 -0.58 -12.23
CA TRP A 156 -4.15 0.63 -12.15
C TRP A 156 -4.56 1.42 -10.93
N VAL A 157 -3.60 1.82 -10.10
CA VAL A 157 -3.81 2.60 -8.90
C VAL A 157 -2.98 3.87 -8.96
N HIS A 158 -3.62 5.00 -8.64
CA HIS A 158 -2.92 6.25 -8.41
C HIS A 158 -3.44 6.95 -7.15
N ILE A 159 -2.52 7.55 -6.39
CA ILE A 159 -2.77 8.14 -5.07
C ILE A 159 -2.28 9.58 -5.06
N TRP A 160 -3.11 10.47 -4.51
CA TRP A 160 -2.89 11.92 -4.47
C TRP A 160 -3.33 12.45 -3.11
N PRO A 161 -2.59 13.37 -2.47
CA PRO A 161 -3.05 14.10 -1.29
C PRO A 161 -4.05 15.21 -1.64
#